data_AF-A0A957C287-F1
#
_entry.id   AF-A0A957C287-F1
#
_cell.length_a   1.000
_cell.length_b   1.000
_cell.length_c   1.000
_cell.angle_alpha   90.00
_cell.angle_beta   90.00
_cell.angle_gamma   90.00
#
_symmetry.space_group_name_H-M   'P 1'
#
loop_
_entity.id
_entity.type
_entity.pdbx_description
1 polymer ?
#
loop_
_entity_poly.entity_id
_entity_poly.type
_entity_poly.pdbx_seq_one_letter_code
_entity_poly.pdbx_strand_id
1 'polypeptide(L)'
;MIPDNHDTTLSPQAIMESFYHAYRAVNKQEPRVTHMFAEWYQVNGETVHRLTLLNEISRLRGIANQQRLASAADKSLIQRLITKLRGI
;
A
#
# COMPACT_ATOMS: atom_id res chain seq x y z
N MET A 1 8.20 -3.48 36.97
CA MET A 1 7.24 -4.09 36.03
C MET A 1 7.01 -3.07 34.93
N ILE A 2 7.67 -3.25 33.79
CA ILE A 2 7.51 -2.38 32.61
C ILE A 2 6.56 -3.13 31.66
N PRO A 3 5.44 -2.55 31.23
CA PRO A 3 4.64 -3.18 30.18
C PRO A 3 5.39 -3.02 28.85
N ASP A 4 6.06 -4.09 28.42
CA ASP A 4 6.66 -4.18 27.08
C ASP A 4 5.53 -4.41 26.07
N ASN A 5 5.06 -3.31 25.49
CA ASN A 5 3.84 -3.26 24.70
C ASN A 5 4.17 -2.71 23.30
N HIS A 6 4.85 -3.50 22.47
CA HIS A 6 5.09 -3.13 21.06
C HIS A 6 4.98 -4.36 20.13
N ASP A 7 3.74 -4.62 19.67
CA ASP A 7 3.49 -4.95 18.26
C ASP A 7 4.04 -6.28 17.66
N THR A 8 4.05 -7.36 18.45
CA THR A 8 4.49 -8.71 18.03
C THR A 8 3.39 -9.59 17.41
N THR A 9 2.33 -9.02 16.81
CA THR A 9 1.21 -9.83 16.29
C THR A 9 1.22 -10.04 14.78
N LEU A 10 1.94 -9.21 14.01
CA LEU A 10 2.01 -9.40 12.57
C LEU A 10 3.16 -10.33 12.20
N SER A 11 2.81 -11.49 11.64
CA SER A 11 3.78 -12.42 11.09
C SER A 11 4.58 -11.78 9.94
N PRO A 12 5.85 -12.19 9.71
CA PRO A 12 6.62 -11.70 8.58
C PRO A 12 5.90 -11.87 7.24
N GLN A 13 5.17 -12.99 7.09
CA GLN A 13 4.32 -13.26 5.92
C GLN A 13 3.23 -12.20 5.77
N ALA A 14 2.49 -11.85 6.83
CA ALA A 14 1.45 -10.83 6.77
C ALA A 14 1.99 -9.44 6.39
N ILE A 15 3.23 -9.13 6.83
CA ILE A 15 3.91 -7.88 6.47
C ILE A 15 4.30 -7.89 5.00
N MET A 16 4.87 -8.99 4.52
CA MET A 16 5.23 -9.17 3.11
C MET A 16 4.01 -9.07 2.20
N GLU A 17 2.92 -9.74 2.53
CA GLU A 17 1.65 -9.66 1.80
C GLU A 17 1.08 -8.23 1.81
N SER A 18 1.09 -7.57 2.98
CA SER A 18 0.65 -6.19 3.10
C SER A 18 1.45 -5.24 2.20
N PHE A 19 2.77 -5.40 2.14
CA PHE A 19 3.64 -4.65 1.25
C PHE A 19 3.36 -4.96 -0.22
N TYR A 20 3.23 -6.24 -0.56
CA TYR A 20 2.91 -6.70 -1.90
C TYR A 20 1.63 -6.04 -2.44
N HIS A 21 0.55 -6.10 -1.66
CA HIS A 21 -0.73 -5.50 -2.05
C HIS A 21 -0.66 -3.98 -2.18
N ALA A 22 -0.02 -3.30 -1.23
CA ALA A 22 0.10 -1.84 -1.24
C ALA A 22 0.94 -1.35 -2.43
N TYR A 23 2.07 -2.00 -2.70
CA TYR A 23 2.95 -1.66 -3.81
C TYR A 23 2.28 -1.89 -5.16
N ARG A 24 1.63 -3.04 -5.36
CA ARG A 24 0.91 -3.37 -6.60
C ARG A 24 -0.24 -2.39 -6.86
N ALA A 25 -0.93 -1.94 -5.81
CA ALA A 25 -2.03 -0.97 -5.95
C ALA A 25 -1.55 0.35 -6.58
N VAL A 26 -0.37 0.83 -6.19
CA VAL A 26 0.20 2.11 -6.64
C VAL A 26 0.98 1.97 -7.94
N ASN A 27 1.92 1.03 -8.01
CA ASN A 27 2.92 0.95 -9.10
C ASN A 27 2.52 -0.01 -10.23
N LYS A 28 1.46 -0.82 -10.05
CA LYS A 28 1.04 -1.87 -11.00
C LYS A 28 2.12 -2.91 -11.32
N GLN A 29 3.16 -3.00 -10.50
CA GLN A 29 4.26 -3.94 -10.60
C GLN A 29 4.34 -4.81 -9.34
N GLU A 30 4.95 -5.98 -9.46
CA GLU A 30 5.17 -6.91 -8.35
C GLU A 30 6.49 -6.58 -7.65
N PRO A 31 6.49 -6.23 -6.35
CA PRO A 31 7.73 -6.04 -5.63
C PRO A 31 8.38 -7.37 -5.30
N ARG A 32 9.71 -7.40 -5.23
CA ARG A 32 10.44 -8.52 -4.64
C ARG A 32 10.64 -8.23 -3.16
N VAL A 33 10.00 -8.98 -2.29
CA VAL A 33 10.16 -8.87 -0.83
C VAL A 33 10.50 -10.22 -0.24
N THR A 34 11.44 -10.27 0.70
CA THR A 34 11.83 -11.48 1.42
C THR A 34 12.16 -11.12 2.85
N HIS A 35 11.59 -11.85 3.81
CA HIS A 35 12.00 -11.74 5.21
C HIS A 35 13.38 -12.40 5.38
N MET A 36 14.31 -11.69 6.01
CA MET A 36 15.66 -12.21 6.22
C MET A 36 15.76 -12.84 7.61
N PHE A 37 15.87 -12.01 8.65
CA PHE A 37 16.01 -12.44 10.04
C PHE A 37 15.49 -11.34 10.96
N ALA A 38 14.90 -11.74 12.10
CA ALA A 38 14.32 -10.82 13.07
C ALA A 38 13.44 -9.75 12.39
N GLU A 39 13.83 -8.49 12.49
CA GLU A 39 13.09 -7.35 11.98
C GLU A 39 13.60 -6.87 10.61
N TRP A 40 14.41 -7.65 9.91
CA TRP A 40 15.04 -7.25 8.64
C TRP A 40 14.41 -7.93 7.43
N TYR A 41 14.21 -7.14 6.38
CA TYR A 41 13.59 -7.54 5.13
C TYR A 41 14.48 -7.10 3.97
N GLN A 42 14.50 -7.87 2.90
CA GLN A 42 15.07 -7.47 1.62
C GLN A 42 13.94 -7.07 0.69
N VAL A 43 13.98 -5.85 0.15
CA VAL A 43 12.98 -5.28 -0.76
C VAL A 43 13.70 -4.78 -2.01
N ASN A 44 13.41 -5.36 -3.18
CA ASN A 44 14.00 -5.00 -4.46
C ASN A 44 15.55 -4.95 -4.45
N GLY A 45 16.19 -5.76 -3.61
CA GLY A 45 17.65 -5.81 -3.44
C GLY A 45 18.18 -4.96 -2.28
N GLU A 46 17.36 -4.12 -1.66
CA GLU A 46 17.74 -3.28 -0.52
C GLU A 46 17.32 -3.90 0.81
N THR A 47 18.20 -3.85 1.81
CA THR A 47 17.91 -4.33 3.17
C THR A 47 17.26 -3.22 3.99
N VAL A 48 16.05 -3.46 4.48
CA VAL A 48 15.25 -2.50 5.24
C VAL A 48 14.76 -3.10 6.55
N HIS A 49 14.66 -2.25 7.58
CA HIS A 49 14.10 -2.63 8.87
C HIS A 49 12.56 -2.68 8.82
N ARG A 50 11.94 -3.50 9.66
CA ARG A 50 10.47 -3.70 9.73
C ARG A 50 9.73 -2.37 9.86
N LEU A 51 10.21 -1.49 10.72
CA LEU A 51 9.62 -0.17 10.93
C LEU A 51 9.58 0.66 9.63
N THR A 52 10.68 0.65 8.87
CA THR A 52 10.76 1.33 7.57
C THR A 52 9.78 0.72 6.59
N LEU A 53 9.69 -0.61 6.54
CA LEU A 53 8.75 -1.32 5.68
C LEU A 53 7.28 -1.02 6.04
N LEU A 54 6.93 -0.98 7.33
CA LEU A 54 5.59 -0.65 7.80
C LEU A 54 5.20 0.81 7.50
N ASN A 55 6.14 1.73 7.66
CA ASN A 55 5.94 3.13 7.28
C ASN A 55 5.69 3.25 5.77
N GLU A 56 6.46 2.51 4.97
CA GLU A 56 6.28 2.48 3.52
C GLU A 56 4.94 1.87 3.10
N ILE A 57 4.50 0.79 3.76
CA ILE A 57 3.14 0.23 3.57
C ILE A 57 2.08 1.30 3.81
N SER A 58 2.19 2.04 4.92
CA SER A 58 1.24 3.11 5.26
C SER A 58 1.25 4.22 4.23
N ARG A 59 2.43 4.63 3.76
CA ARG A 59 2.60 5.62 2.68
C ARG A 59 1.93 5.18 1.38
N LEU A 60 2.20 3.94 0.94
CA LEU A 60 1.63 3.38 -0.30
C LEU A 60 0.11 3.26 -0.22
N ARG A 61 -0.44 2.86 0.94
CA ARG A 61 -1.90 2.85 1.17
C ARG A 61 -2.51 4.25 1.05
N GLY A 62 -1.84 5.27 1.57
CA GLY A 62 -2.27 6.67 1.43
C GLY A 62 -2.36 7.10 -0.04
N ILE A 63 -1.32 6.80 -0.82
CA ILE A 63 -1.29 7.11 -2.26
C ILE A 63 -2.38 6.34 -3.01
N ALA A 64 -2.54 5.05 -2.74
CA ALA A 64 -3.57 4.24 -3.39
C ALA A 64 -4.98 4.78 -3.11
N ASN A 65 -5.23 5.27 -1.89
CA ASN A 65 -6.51 5.90 -1.55
C ASN A 65 -6.72 7.21 -2.33
N GLN A 66 -5.70 8.06 -2.42
CA GLN A 66 -5.76 9.30 -3.22
C GLN A 66 -6.03 9.02 -4.70
N GLN A 67 -5.33 8.04 -5.30
CA GLN A 67 -5.56 7.64 -6.70
C GLN A 67 -6.98 7.13 -6.93
N ARG A 68 -7.53 6.36 -5.97
CA ARG A 68 -8.92 5.86 -6.03
C ARG A 68 -9.93 7.01 -6.00
N LEU A 69 -9.74 7.98 -5.11
CA LEU A 69 -10.62 9.15 -5.00
C LEU A 69 -10.55 10.03 -6.25
N ALA A 70 -9.35 10.27 -6.80
CA ALA A 70 -9.18 11.00 -8.05
C ALA A 70 -9.91 10.30 -9.22
N SER A 71 -9.72 8.98 -9.35
CA SER A 71 -10.39 8.19 -10.40
C SER A 71 -11.92 8.18 -10.26
N ALA A 72 -12.44 8.24 -9.04
CA ALA A 72 -13.89 8.31 -8.80
C ALA A 72 -14.47 9.68 -9.20
N ALA A 73 -13.73 10.76 -8.94
CA ALA A 73 -14.11 12.09 -9.38
C ALA A 73 -14.14 12.19 -10.91
N ASP A 74 -13.12 11.66 -11.60
CA ASP A 74 -13.08 11.64 -13.08
C ASP A 74 -14.27 10.88 -13.68
N LYS A 75 -14.64 9.72 -13.12
CA LYS A 75 -15.82 8.97 -13.56
C LYS A 75 -17.11 9.75 -13.40
N SER A 76 -17.26 10.52 -12.32
CA SER A 76 -18.42 11.39 -12.11
C SER A 76 -18.48 12.51 -13.15
N LEU A 77 -17.33 13.11 -13.48
CA LEU A 77 -17.25 14.15 -14.52
C LEU A 77 -17.59 13.60 -15.90
N ILE A 78 -17.06 12.42 -16.26
CA ILE A 78 -17.37 11.74 -17.52
C ILE A 78 -18.87 11.40 -17.59
N GLN A 79 -19.45 10.89 -16.51
CA GLN A 79 -20.90 10.61 -16.47
C GLN A 79 -21.73 11.88 -16.67
N ARG A 80 -21.37 13.00 -16.03
CA ARG A 80 -22.04 14.29 -16.25
C ARG A 80 -21.92 14.77 -17.70
N LEU A 81 -20.75 14.59 -18.32
CA LEU A 81 -20.54 14.91 -19.73
C LEU A 81 -21.43 14.03 -20.64
N ILE A 82 -21.49 12.72 -20.39
CA ILE A 82 -22.35 11.79 -21.13
C ILE A 82 -23.83 12.21 -21.00
N THR A 83 -24.30 12.54 -19.80
CA THR A 83 -25.67 13.01 -19.58
C THR A 83 -25.96 14.27 -20.39
N LYS A 84 -25.05 15.27 -20.34
CA LYS A 84 -25.20 16.52 -21.08
C LYS A 84 -25.21 16.32 -22.60
N LEU A 85 -24.41 15.39 -23.12
CA LEU A 85 -24.36 15.07 -24.55
C LEU A 85 -25.59 14.30 -25.03
N ARG A 86 -26.25 13.52 -24.16
CA ARG A 86 -27.47 12.78 -24.49
C ARG A 86 -28.72 13.66 -24.52
N GLY A 87 -28.61 14.95 -24.19
CA GLY A 87 -29.72 15.91 -24.28
C GLY A 87 -30.89 15.62 -23.35
N ILE A 88 -30.64 14.86 -22.27
CA ILE A 88 -31.59 14.57 -21.19
C ILE A 88 -31.35 15.56 -20.04
#